data_AF-A0A954Y1U9-F1
#
_entry.id   AF-A0A954Y1U9-F1
#
_cell.length_a   1.000
_cell.length_b   1.000
_cell.length_c   1.000
_cell.angle_alpha   90.00
_cell.angle_beta   90.00
_cell.angle_gamma   90.00
#
_symmetry.space_group_name_H-M   'P 1'
#
loop_
_entity.id
_entity.type
_entity.pdbx_description
1 polymer ?
#
loop_
_entity_poly.entity_id
_entity_poly.type
_entity_poly.pdbx_seq_one_letter_code
_entity_poly.pdbx_strand_id
1 'polypeptide(L)'
;MPAGDPGQEQFRRVVPEFRNLHILAALGPLFDFRSEVVANDEFGVRGGLDDTTKNHYVEHLLACDRMRRRVTYNPEKTPLGDLIERAINSNETLLGSVEPFGGDEIQEAPGGLVSLPWAVDGSDPNIPLASQLNFRSQNALVLLGAIDRAVVNWTRLESRFRTSFIYVKDSMRMYGSYVQVLEYLKAFAGDANRVDMAAGVRPTEEPLGPTDSPNLKTETVAGSVTNR
;
A
#
# COMPACT_ATOMS: atom_id res chain seq x y z
N MET A 1 27.40 -1.80 4.18
CA MET A 1 26.33 -1.95 5.19
C MET A 1 25.69 -3.30 4.95
N PRO A 2 25.44 -4.12 5.99
CA PRO A 2 24.68 -5.35 5.80
C PRO A 2 23.32 -4.98 5.19
N ALA A 3 22.83 -5.76 4.24
CA ALA A 3 21.47 -5.60 3.77
C ALA A 3 20.57 -5.75 4.99
N GLY A 4 19.88 -4.68 5.39
CA GLY A 4 18.85 -4.75 6.43
C GLY A 4 17.81 -5.78 6.03
N ASP A 5 17.06 -6.31 7.01
CA ASP A 5 15.92 -7.18 6.72
C ASP A 5 15.09 -6.54 5.57
N PRO A 6 14.88 -7.24 4.43
CA PRO A 6 14.10 -6.73 3.33
C PRO A 6 12.72 -6.21 3.76
N GLY A 7 12.14 -6.77 4.84
CA GLY A 7 10.90 -6.29 5.45
C GLY A 7 11.02 -4.91 6.09
N GLN A 8 12.18 -4.56 6.66
CA GLN A 8 12.40 -3.22 7.25
C GLN A 8 12.54 -2.12 6.20
N GLU A 9 12.84 -2.46 4.93
CA GLU A 9 12.85 -1.48 3.83
C GLU A 9 11.44 -1.07 3.38
N GLN A 10 10.41 -1.87 3.67
CA GLN A 10 9.01 -1.65 3.28
C GLN A 10 8.48 -0.29 3.73
N PHE A 11 8.70 0.06 5.01
CA PHE A 11 8.23 1.30 5.62
C PHE A 11 9.34 2.25 6.05
N ARG A 12 10.59 2.02 5.62
CA ARG A 12 11.77 2.80 6.02
C ARG A 12 11.63 4.32 5.87
N ARG A 13 10.81 4.76 4.91
CA ARG A 13 10.61 6.18 4.58
C ARG A 13 9.28 6.74 5.09
N VAL A 14 8.55 5.99 5.91
CA VAL A 14 7.34 6.50 6.57
C VAL A 14 7.70 7.62 7.51
N VAL A 15 6.89 8.67 7.51
CA VAL A 15 6.93 9.73 8.51
C VAL A 15 5.84 9.40 9.56
N PRO A 16 6.21 9.04 10.80
CA PRO A 16 5.24 8.59 11.80
C PRO A 16 4.47 9.75 12.44
N GLU A 17 4.93 10.99 12.30
CA GLU A 17 4.31 12.16 12.90
C GLU A 17 4.12 13.26 11.86
N PHE A 18 2.90 13.76 11.73
CA PHE A 18 2.56 14.83 10.79
C PHE A 18 1.45 15.70 11.38
N ARG A 19 1.30 16.92 10.87
CA ARG A 19 0.33 17.89 11.42
C ARG A 19 -1.03 17.85 10.72
N ASN A 20 -1.13 17.16 9.59
CA ASN A 20 -2.30 17.17 8.73
C ASN A 20 -3.24 16.00 9.05
N LEU A 21 -4.39 16.29 9.65
CA LEU A 21 -5.39 15.27 10.02
C LEU A 21 -6.01 14.57 8.81
N HIS A 22 -6.05 15.23 7.65
CA HIS A 22 -6.62 14.64 6.46
C HIS A 22 -5.71 13.58 5.82
N ILE A 23 -4.40 13.64 6.07
CA ILE A 23 -3.49 12.54 5.70
C ILE A 23 -3.86 11.29 6.50
N LEU A 24 -4.12 11.44 7.81
CA LEU A 24 -4.56 10.33 8.65
C LEU A 24 -5.89 9.73 8.16
N ALA A 25 -6.87 10.60 7.85
CA ALA A 25 -8.16 10.15 7.32
C ALA A 25 -8.02 9.42 5.96
N ALA A 26 -7.08 9.82 5.12
CA ALA A 26 -6.81 9.16 3.83
C ALA A 26 -6.07 7.82 3.97
N LEU A 27 -5.30 7.64 5.04
CA LEU A 27 -4.58 6.39 5.32
C LEU A 27 -5.50 5.26 5.81
N GLY A 28 -6.60 5.57 6.51
CA GLY A 28 -7.54 4.57 7.03
C GLY A 28 -7.98 3.53 5.98
N PRO A 29 -8.63 3.95 4.87
CA PRO A 29 -9.06 3.03 3.82
C PRO A 29 -7.91 2.25 3.17
N LEU A 30 -6.69 2.79 3.16
CA LEU A 30 -5.51 2.10 2.63
C LEU A 30 -5.02 1.00 3.58
N PHE A 31 -5.03 1.24 4.90
CA PHE A 31 -4.72 0.20 5.88
C PHE A 31 -5.81 -0.88 5.93
N ASP A 32 -7.08 -0.51 5.78
CA ASP A 32 -8.17 -1.47 5.63
C ASP A 32 -7.93 -2.36 4.40
N PHE A 33 -7.68 -1.76 3.24
CA PHE A 33 -7.37 -2.50 2.02
C PHE A 33 -6.12 -3.38 2.16
N ARG A 34 -5.06 -2.87 2.80
CA ARG A 34 -3.85 -3.64 3.09
C ARG A 34 -4.16 -4.86 3.96
N SER A 35 -4.97 -4.69 4.99
CA SER A 35 -5.32 -5.78 5.92
C SER A 35 -6.10 -6.89 5.23
N GLU A 36 -7.00 -6.57 4.30
CA GLU A 36 -7.69 -7.56 3.49
C GLU A 36 -6.75 -8.32 2.55
N VAL A 37 -5.80 -7.62 1.92
CA VAL A 37 -4.77 -8.26 1.09
C VAL A 37 -3.92 -9.23 1.91
N VAL A 38 -3.56 -8.85 3.13
CA VAL A 38 -2.81 -9.68 4.08
C VAL A 38 -3.59 -10.90 4.56
N ALA A 39 -4.89 -10.74 4.83
CA ALA A 39 -5.77 -11.79 5.30
C ALA A 39 -6.20 -12.78 4.21
N ASN A 40 -5.88 -12.51 2.95
CA ASN A 40 -6.29 -13.38 1.85
C ASN A 40 -5.37 -14.60 1.73
N ASP A 41 -5.87 -15.73 2.22
CA ASP A 41 -5.20 -17.04 2.20
C ASP A 41 -4.90 -17.54 0.77
N GLU A 42 -5.61 -17.07 -0.27
CA GLU A 42 -5.36 -17.50 -1.64
C GLU A 42 -3.93 -17.18 -2.08
N PHE A 43 -3.33 -16.09 -1.58
CA PHE A 43 -1.95 -15.73 -1.92
C PHE A 43 -0.89 -16.70 -1.37
N GLY A 44 -1.27 -17.55 -0.40
CA GLY A 44 -0.45 -18.64 0.10
C GLY A 44 -0.45 -19.87 -0.80
N VAL A 45 -1.42 -20.01 -1.72
CA VAL A 45 -1.61 -21.23 -2.52
C VAL A 45 -1.77 -20.97 -4.03
N ARG A 46 -2.03 -19.73 -4.43
CA ARG A 46 -2.35 -19.33 -5.80
C ARG A 46 -1.62 -18.07 -6.21
N GLY A 47 -1.21 -18.04 -7.49
CA GLY A 47 -0.52 -16.92 -8.12
C GLY A 47 -1.40 -15.73 -8.53
N GLY A 48 -2.72 -15.86 -8.42
CA GLY A 48 -3.68 -14.85 -8.84
C GLY A 48 -4.95 -14.90 -8.00
N LEU A 49 -5.84 -13.94 -8.25
CA LEU A 49 -7.13 -13.79 -7.57
C LEU A 49 -8.27 -14.14 -8.51
N ASP A 50 -9.39 -14.58 -7.98
CA ASP A 50 -10.63 -14.69 -8.74
C ASP A 50 -11.20 -13.31 -9.12
N ASP A 51 -12.11 -13.27 -10.10
CA ASP A 51 -12.74 -12.03 -10.53
C ASP A 51 -13.59 -11.37 -9.43
N THR A 52 -14.15 -12.15 -8.50
CA THR A 52 -14.94 -11.61 -7.37
C THR A 52 -14.04 -10.80 -6.44
N THR A 53 -12.92 -11.37 -5.99
CA THR A 53 -11.98 -10.68 -5.11
C THR A 53 -11.31 -9.51 -5.80
N LYS A 54 -11.01 -9.64 -7.10
CA LYS A 54 -10.52 -8.51 -7.91
C LYS A 54 -11.49 -7.33 -7.88
N ASN A 55 -12.78 -7.58 -8.15
CA ASN A 55 -13.78 -6.52 -8.18
C ASN A 55 -13.94 -5.88 -6.80
N HIS A 56 -13.91 -6.68 -5.74
CA HIS A 56 -13.92 -6.20 -4.36
C HIS A 56 -12.71 -5.30 -4.05
N TYR A 57 -11.49 -5.70 -4.42
CA TYR A 57 -10.30 -4.87 -4.26
C TYR A 57 -10.34 -3.57 -5.07
N VAL A 58 -10.96 -3.59 -6.25
CA VAL A 58 -11.22 -2.37 -7.03
C VAL A 58 -12.19 -1.44 -6.28
N GLU A 59 -13.22 -1.96 -5.60
CA GLU A 59 -14.11 -1.16 -4.76
C GLU A 59 -13.38 -0.51 -3.58
N HIS A 60 -12.47 -1.24 -2.91
CA HIS A 60 -11.59 -0.68 -1.87
C HIS A 60 -10.71 0.44 -2.41
N LEU A 61 -10.10 0.25 -3.58
CA LEU A 61 -9.30 1.28 -4.22
C LEU A 61 -10.14 2.51 -4.60
N LEU A 62 -11.38 2.32 -5.05
CA LEU A 62 -12.32 3.41 -5.31
C LEU A 62 -12.70 4.15 -4.02
N ALA A 63 -12.85 3.46 -2.89
CA ALA A 63 -13.06 4.09 -1.59
C ALA A 63 -11.85 4.97 -1.19
N CYS A 64 -10.63 4.47 -1.43
CA CYS A 64 -9.39 5.23 -1.22
C CYS A 64 -9.34 6.49 -2.11
N ASP A 65 -9.72 6.38 -3.38
CA ASP A 65 -9.78 7.53 -4.30
C ASP A 65 -10.87 8.54 -3.91
N ARG A 66 -12.05 8.07 -3.47
CA ARG A 66 -13.10 8.96 -2.94
C ARG A 66 -12.60 9.75 -1.74
N MET A 67 -11.88 9.10 -0.83
CA MET A 67 -11.30 9.79 0.33
C MET A 67 -10.25 10.82 -0.10
N ARG A 68 -9.33 10.44 -1.00
CA ARG A 68 -8.36 11.37 -1.61
C ARG A 68 -9.03 12.62 -2.16
N ARG A 69 -10.10 12.46 -2.95
CA ARG A 69 -10.84 13.60 -3.53
C ARG A 69 -11.45 14.50 -2.45
N ARG A 70 -11.99 13.92 -1.37
CA ARG A 70 -12.56 14.68 -0.23
C ARG A 70 -11.52 15.52 0.50
N VAL A 71 -10.31 14.99 0.65
CA VAL A 71 -9.22 15.69 1.35
C VAL A 71 -8.44 16.64 0.44
N THR A 72 -8.72 16.66 -0.86
CA THR A 72 -8.04 17.56 -1.80
C THR A 72 -8.65 18.96 -1.71
N TYR A 73 -7.80 19.96 -1.50
CA TYR A 73 -8.20 21.35 -1.54
C TYR A 73 -8.61 21.72 -2.97
N ASN A 74 -9.88 22.08 -3.15
CA ASN A 74 -10.45 22.53 -4.42
C ASN A 74 -11.24 23.83 -4.20
N PRO A 75 -10.56 25.00 -4.17
CA PRO A 75 -11.21 26.28 -3.91
C PRO A 75 -12.16 26.71 -5.04
N GLU A 76 -11.91 26.23 -6.26
CA GLU A 76 -12.66 26.61 -7.46
C GLU A 76 -13.96 25.80 -7.65
N LYS A 77 -14.17 24.75 -6.82
CA LYS A 77 -15.30 23.79 -6.95
C LYS A 77 -15.46 23.20 -8.36
N THR A 78 -14.41 23.24 -9.17
CA THR A 78 -14.42 22.69 -10.52
C THR A 78 -14.38 21.16 -10.46
N PRO A 79 -15.20 20.45 -11.26
CA PRO A 79 -15.16 19.00 -11.32
C PRO A 79 -13.76 18.52 -11.72
N LEU A 80 -13.28 17.46 -11.06
CA LEU A 80 -11.95 16.92 -11.33
C LEU A 80 -11.81 16.38 -12.77
N GLY A 81 -12.92 15.92 -13.38
CA GLY A 81 -12.95 15.48 -14.78
C GLY A 81 -12.54 16.61 -15.73
N ASP A 82 -13.15 17.78 -15.57
CA ASP A 82 -12.88 18.97 -16.39
C ASP A 82 -11.43 19.44 -16.24
N LEU A 83 -10.85 19.32 -15.03
CA LEU A 83 -9.44 19.66 -14.77
C LEU A 83 -8.47 18.66 -15.43
N ILE A 84 -8.83 17.37 -15.50
CA ILE A 84 -8.03 16.34 -16.18
C ILE A 84 -8.10 16.53 -17.70
N GLU A 85 -9.29 16.81 -18.26
CA GLU A 85 -9.45 17.10 -19.69
C GLU A 85 -8.67 18.33 -20.13
N ARG A 86 -8.67 19.39 -19.32
CA ARG A 86 -7.82 20.58 -19.54
C ARG A 86 -6.34 20.25 -19.49
N ALA A 87 -5.90 19.49 -18.49
CA ALA A 87 -4.49 19.10 -18.35
C ALA A 87 -3.96 18.21 -19.50
N ILE A 88 -4.85 17.47 -20.18
CA ILE A 88 -4.52 16.63 -21.34
C ILE A 88 -4.44 17.47 -22.64
N ASN A 89 -5.08 18.64 -22.69
CA ASN A 89 -5.18 19.44 -23.90
C ASN A 89 -3.87 20.22 -24.17
N SER A 90 -3.09 19.75 -25.16
CA SER A 90 -1.80 20.35 -25.55
C SER A 90 -1.91 21.73 -26.20
N ASN A 91 -3.12 22.17 -26.58
CA ASN A 91 -3.37 23.45 -27.24
C ASN A 91 -3.88 24.53 -26.28
N GLU A 92 -4.16 24.18 -25.02
CA GLU A 92 -4.58 25.15 -24.02
C GLU A 92 -3.34 25.89 -23.51
N THR A 93 -3.27 27.21 -23.77
CA THR A 93 -2.28 28.05 -23.11
C THR A 93 -2.61 28.04 -21.63
N LEU A 94 -1.75 27.40 -20.84
CA LEU A 94 -1.70 27.55 -19.38
C LEU A 94 -1.50 29.03 -19.09
N LEU A 95 -2.59 29.80 -19.05
CA LEU A 95 -2.63 31.13 -18.45
C LEU A 95 -2.17 30.91 -17.03
N GLY A 96 -0.90 31.26 -16.80
CA GLY A 96 -0.22 31.01 -15.55
C GLY A 96 -1.16 31.38 -14.43
N SER A 97 -1.42 30.43 -13.54
CA SER A 97 -1.96 30.67 -12.22
C SER A 97 -1.31 31.96 -11.73
N VAL A 98 -2.07 33.06 -11.79
CA VAL A 98 -1.61 34.35 -11.31
C VAL A 98 -1.44 34.09 -9.83
N GLU A 99 -0.17 33.98 -9.43
CA GLU A 99 0.31 33.60 -8.11
C GLU A 99 0.44 32.08 -7.84
N PRO A 100 1.59 31.46 -8.16
CA PRO A 100 2.02 30.23 -7.50
C PRO A 100 2.41 30.44 -6.01
N PHE A 101 2.33 31.69 -5.52
CA PHE A 101 2.65 32.13 -4.16
C PHE A 101 1.65 33.21 -3.65
N GLY A 102 0.36 33.01 -3.92
CA GLY A 102 -0.72 33.93 -3.51
C GLY A 102 -1.40 33.47 -2.25
N GLY A 103 -0.99 34.00 -1.09
CA GLY A 103 -1.62 33.98 0.24
C GLY A 103 -2.16 32.63 0.74
N ASP A 104 -1.63 31.95 1.75
CA ASP A 104 -1.08 32.42 3.02
C ASP A 104 -1.80 33.58 3.72
N GLU A 105 -3.11 33.74 3.49
CA GLU A 105 -3.93 34.67 4.30
C GLU A 105 -4.64 33.99 5.49
N ILE A 106 -4.61 32.67 5.57
CA ILE A 106 -4.98 31.95 6.80
C ILE A 106 -3.88 30.92 7.06
N GLN A 107 -2.76 31.40 7.62
CA GLN A 107 -1.91 30.52 8.43
C GLN A 107 -2.75 30.14 9.66
N GLU A 108 -3.50 29.03 9.58
CA GLU A 108 -3.94 28.38 10.81
C GLU A 108 -2.70 28.08 11.65
N ALA A 109 -2.79 28.35 12.96
CA ALA A 109 -1.71 28.01 13.87
C ALA A 109 -1.28 26.55 13.62
N PRO A 110 0.03 26.25 13.59
CA PRO A 110 0.50 24.90 13.31
C PRO A 110 -0.13 23.95 14.33
N GLY A 111 -1.03 23.10 13.86
CA GLY A 111 -1.73 22.12 14.68
C GLY A 111 -0.75 21.18 15.36
N GLY A 112 -1.22 20.50 16.41
CA GLY A 112 -0.42 19.50 17.12
C GLY A 112 0.14 18.45 16.16
N LEU A 113 1.29 17.88 16.52
CA LEU A 113 1.77 16.68 15.84
C LEU A 113 0.79 15.54 16.14
N VAL A 114 0.35 14.87 15.08
CA VAL A 114 -0.50 13.69 15.14
C VAL A 114 0.39 12.51 14.80
N SER A 115 0.48 11.55 15.73
CA SER A 115 1.19 10.31 15.51
C SER A 115 0.31 9.34 14.72
N LEU A 116 0.94 8.58 13.82
CA LEU A 116 0.31 7.46 13.13
C LEU A 116 -0.19 6.45 14.17
N PRO A 117 -1.47 6.02 14.14
CA PRO A 117 -2.00 5.06 15.11
C PRO A 117 -1.50 3.62 14.89
N TRP A 118 -0.84 3.39 13.76
CA TRP A 118 -0.37 2.11 13.27
C TRP A 118 1.15 2.00 13.43
N ALA A 119 1.67 0.93 14.03
CA ALA A 119 3.11 0.74 14.13
C ALA A 119 3.62 0.00 12.88
N VAL A 120 4.33 0.73 12.01
CA VAL A 120 4.84 0.23 10.72
C VAL A 120 6.25 -0.39 10.81
N ASP A 121 6.77 -0.54 12.02
CA ASP A 121 8.10 -1.09 12.32
C ASP A 121 8.11 -2.63 12.40
N GLY A 122 6.94 -3.27 12.26
CA GLY A 122 6.77 -4.71 12.39
C GLY A 122 6.48 -5.18 13.82
N SER A 123 6.30 -4.26 14.77
CA SER A 123 5.84 -4.58 16.12
C SER A 123 4.32 -4.75 16.22
N ASP A 124 3.55 -4.18 15.29
CA ASP A 124 2.09 -4.30 15.23
C ASP A 124 1.68 -5.61 14.51
N PRO A 125 1.03 -6.56 15.19
CA PRO A 125 0.55 -7.79 14.57
C PRO A 125 -0.49 -7.55 13.47
N ASN A 126 -1.20 -6.41 13.50
CA ASN A 126 -2.17 -6.05 12.46
C ASN A 126 -1.50 -5.51 11.20
N ILE A 127 -0.22 -5.13 11.29
CA ILE A 127 0.58 -4.62 10.16
C ILE A 127 1.89 -5.40 10.10
N PRO A 128 1.80 -6.71 9.77
CA PRO A 128 2.99 -7.54 9.64
C PRO A 128 3.88 -7.03 8.49
N LEU A 129 5.19 -7.18 8.65
CA LEU A 129 6.14 -6.89 7.57
C LEU A 129 6.01 -7.94 6.46
N ALA A 130 6.36 -7.58 5.24
CA ALA A 130 6.36 -8.50 4.10
C ALA A 130 7.26 -9.73 4.34
N SER A 131 8.31 -9.60 5.15
CA SER A 131 9.19 -10.71 5.55
C SER A 131 8.53 -11.72 6.51
N GLN A 132 7.49 -11.30 7.22
CA GLN A 132 6.71 -12.15 8.14
C GLN A 132 5.55 -12.87 7.45
N LEU A 133 5.21 -12.46 6.22
CA LEU A 133 4.08 -13.00 5.48
C LEU A 133 4.48 -14.22 4.65
N ASN A 134 3.67 -15.28 4.72
CA ASN A 134 3.84 -16.48 3.91
C ASN A 134 3.16 -16.34 2.54
N PHE A 135 3.48 -15.27 1.81
CA PHE A 135 3.01 -15.11 0.44
C PHE A 135 3.83 -15.97 -0.51
N ARG A 136 3.16 -16.96 -1.10
CA ARG A 136 3.79 -17.79 -2.14
C ARG A 136 3.78 -17.09 -3.50
N SER A 137 2.77 -16.25 -3.73
CA SER A 137 2.60 -15.49 -4.95
C SER A 137 3.48 -14.26 -5.03
N GLN A 138 4.32 -14.19 -6.06
CA GLN A 138 5.07 -12.97 -6.39
C GLN A 138 4.14 -11.80 -6.72
N ASN A 139 2.99 -12.07 -7.34
CA ASN A 139 2.01 -11.04 -7.66
C ASN A 139 1.40 -10.41 -6.41
N ALA A 140 1.18 -11.22 -5.36
CA ALA A 140 0.72 -10.73 -4.05
C ALA A 140 1.74 -9.80 -3.39
N LEU A 141 3.03 -10.15 -3.45
CA LEU A 141 4.12 -9.30 -2.93
C LEU A 141 4.22 -7.98 -3.70
N VAL A 142 4.05 -8.00 -5.03
CA VAL A 142 4.05 -6.78 -5.86
C VAL A 142 2.84 -5.90 -5.55
N LEU A 143 1.65 -6.49 -5.40
CA LEU A 143 0.43 -5.76 -5.03
C LEU A 143 0.56 -5.13 -3.64
N LEU A 144 0.99 -5.90 -2.64
CA LEU A 144 1.22 -5.42 -1.28
C LEU A 144 2.24 -4.28 -1.27
N GLY A 145 3.38 -4.45 -1.96
CA GLY A 145 4.41 -3.41 -2.05
C GLY A 145 3.93 -2.12 -2.74
N ALA A 146 2.98 -2.22 -3.68
CA ALA A 146 2.36 -1.04 -4.28
C ALA A 146 1.47 -0.28 -3.28
N ILE A 147 0.72 -1.01 -2.44
CA ILE A 147 -0.10 -0.44 -1.36
C ILE A 147 0.80 0.22 -0.30
N ASP A 148 1.86 -0.46 0.13
CA ASP A 148 2.80 0.09 1.11
C ASP A 148 3.49 1.36 0.59
N ARG A 149 3.86 1.37 -0.70
CA ARG A 149 4.40 2.57 -1.36
C ARG A 149 3.39 3.72 -1.36
N ALA A 150 2.10 3.44 -1.51
CA ALA A 150 1.07 4.46 -1.40
C ALA A 150 0.97 5.02 0.04
N VAL A 151 1.06 4.16 1.07
CA VAL A 151 1.13 4.57 2.48
C VAL A 151 2.34 5.48 2.74
N VAL A 152 3.52 5.09 2.25
CA VAL A 152 4.74 5.90 2.35
C VAL A 152 4.57 7.24 1.62
N ASN A 153 3.95 7.26 0.44
CA ASN A 153 3.74 8.50 -0.30
C ASN A 153 2.78 9.46 0.43
N TRP A 154 1.73 8.94 1.07
CA TRP A 154 0.80 9.74 1.88
C TRP A 154 1.48 10.41 3.07
N THR A 155 2.25 9.65 3.84
CA THR A 155 2.96 10.17 5.02
C THR A 155 4.04 11.20 4.66
N ARG A 156 4.53 11.17 3.42
CA ARG A 156 5.54 12.11 2.90
C ARG A 156 4.97 13.38 2.26
N LEU A 157 3.65 13.56 2.24
CA LEU A 157 3.06 14.79 1.75
C LEU A 157 3.40 15.96 2.69
N GLU A 158 3.51 17.17 2.13
CA GLU A 158 3.85 18.36 2.89
C GLU A 158 2.74 18.69 3.90
N SER A 159 3.09 18.75 5.19
CA SER A 159 2.15 19.04 6.28
C SER A 159 2.66 20.09 7.27
N ARG A 160 3.84 20.72 7.04
CA ARG A 160 4.45 21.66 8.00
C ARG A 160 3.57 22.87 8.29
N PHE A 161 2.94 23.42 7.26
CA PHE A 161 2.18 24.67 7.34
C PHE A 161 0.68 24.45 7.11
N ARG A 162 0.21 23.20 7.14
CA ARG A 162 -1.17 22.87 6.80
C ARG A 162 -1.68 21.72 7.64
N THR A 163 -2.64 22.04 8.49
CA THR A 163 -3.37 21.16 9.40
C THR A 163 -4.50 20.38 8.70
N SER A 164 -4.99 20.89 7.57
CA SER A 164 -6.11 20.34 6.82
C SER A 164 -5.95 20.47 5.30
N PHE A 165 -6.46 19.46 4.59
CA PHE A 165 -6.44 19.32 3.13
C PHE A 165 -5.04 19.14 2.51
N ILE A 166 -5.01 18.62 1.28
CA ILE A 166 -3.81 18.46 0.46
C ILE A 166 -3.93 19.25 -0.84
N TYR A 167 -2.80 19.66 -1.42
CA TYR A 167 -2.80 20.35 -2.71
C TYR A 167 -3.18 19.43 -3.87
N VAL A 168 -3.68 20.02 -4.95
CA VAL A 168 -4.06 19.31 -6.18
C VAL A 168 -2.88 18.49 -6.75
N LYS A 169 -1.67 19.05 -6.76
CA LYS A 169 -0.47 18.35 -7.27
C LYS A 169 -0.09 17.13 -6.42
N ASP A 170 -0.13 17.27 -5.10
CA ASP A 170 0.08 16.17 -4.16
C ASP A 170 -1.00 15.10 -4.32
N SER A 171 -2.25 15.53 -4.51
CA SER A 171 -3.37 14.65 -4.79
C SER A 171 -3.20 13.88 -6.11
N MET A 172 -2.70 14.51 -7.17
CA MET A 172 -2.40 13.82 -8.43
C MET A 172 -1.25 12.81 -8.30
N ARG A 173 -0.26 13.10 -7.44
CA ARG A 173 0.79 12.13 -7.10
C ARG A 173 0.21 10.88 -6.40
N MET A 174 -0.75 11.08 -5.50
CA MET A 174 -1.46 9.96 -4.86
C MET A 174 -2.32 9.20 -5.85
N TYR A 175 -3.00 9.89 -6.76
CA TYR A 175 -3.74 9.27 -7.84
C TYR A 175 -2.85 8.35 -8.70
N GLY A 176 -1.63 8.80 -9.06
CA GLY A 176 -0.67 7.94 -9.77
C GLY A 176 -0.29 6.67 -9.00
N SER A 177 -0.23 6.73 -7.66
CA SER A 177 0.00 5.55 -6.83
C SER A 177 -1.20 4.59 -6.88
N TYR A 178 -2.43 5.10 -6.91
CA TYR A 178 -3.63 4.27 -7.03
C TYR A 178 -3.78 3.65 -8.43
N VAL A 179 -3.42 4.39 -9.48
CA VAL A 179 -3.38 3.85 -10.85
C VAL A 179 -2.40 2.69 -10.93
N GLN A 180 -1.22 2.79 -10.29
CA GLN A 180 -0.27 1.68 -10.23
C GLN A 180 -0.89 0.42 -9.61
N VAL A 181 -1.62 0.56 -8.49
CA VAL A 181 -2.32 -0.55 -7.84
C VAL A 181 -3.40 -1.14 -8.75
N LEU A 182 -4.18 -0.28 -9.42
CA LEU A 182 -5.21 -0.70 -10.36
C LEU A 182 -4.63 -1.50 -11.54
N GLU A 183 -3.50 -1.05 -12.08
CA GLU A 183 -2.84 -1.75 -13.20
C GLU A 183 -2.32 -3.12 -12.76
N TYR A 184 -1.81 -3.28 -11.54
CA TYR A 184 -1.47 -4.61 -11.00
C TYR A 184 -2.70 -5.50 -10.80
N LEU A 185 -3.81 -4.96 -10.32
CA LEU A 185 -5.07 -5.72 -10.22
C LEU A 185 -5.57 -6.14 -11.61
N LYS A 186 -5.47 -5.28 -12.63
CA LYS A 186 -5.87 -5.67 -14.00
C LYS A 186 -4.95 -6.71 -14.62
N ALA A 187 -3.64 -6.59 -14.39
CA ALA A 187 -2.63 -7.44 -15.01
C ALA A 187 -2.55 -8.83 -14.37
N PHE A 188 -2.69 -8.92 -13.04
CA PHE A 188 -2.45 -10.16 -12.30
C PHE A 188 -3.70 -10.79 -11.69
N ALA A 189 -4.79 -10.03 -11.53
CA ALA A 189 -6.02 -10.55 -10.97
C ALA A 189 -7.04 -10.94 -12.05
N GLY A 190 -7.93 -11.84 -11.67
CA GLY A 190 -8.99 -12.39 -12.50
C GLY A 190 -8.74 -13.85 -12.83
N ASP A 191 -9.83 -14.55 -13.15
CA ASP A 191 -9.85 -16.01 -13.25
C ASP A 191 -8.81 -16.55 -14.25
N ALA A 192 -8.54 -15.81 -15.32
CA ALA A 192 -7.55 -16.16 -16.34
C ALA A 192 -6.10 -16.24 -15.81
N ASN A 193 -5.78 -15.49 -14.75
CA ASN A 193 -4.46 -15.43 -14.14
C ASN A 193 -4.37 -16.28 -12.86
N ARG A 194 -5.43 -17.04 -12.53
CA ARG A 194 -5.46 -17.90 -11.35
C ARG A 194 -4.67 -19.18 -11.62
N VAL A 195 -3.39 -19.14 -11.28
CA VAL A 195 -2.49 -20.29 -11.39
C VAL A 195 -2.34 -20.92 -10.01
N ASP A 196 -2.70 -22.19 -9.88
CA ASP A 196 -2.43 -22.95 -8.65
C ASP A 196 -0.92 -23.14 -8.50
N MET A 197 -0.38 -22.71 -7.36
CA MET A 197 1.01 -22.94 -7.01
C MET A 197 1.11 -24.28 -6.30
N ALA A 198 2.11 -25.09 -6.67
CA ALA A 198 2.29 -26.39 -6.05
C ALA A 198 2.38 -26.22 -4.52
N ALA A 199 1.45 -26.85 -3.79
CA ALA A 199 1.39 -26.89 -2.33
C ALA A 199 2.50 -27.79 -1.72
N GLY A 200 3.62 -27.95 -2.42
CA GLY A 200 4.81 -28.64 -1.93
C GLY A 200 5.67 -27.73 -1.05
N VAL A 201 6.61 -28.35 -0.35
CA VAL A 201 7.71 -27.67 0.34
C VAL A 201 8.60 -27.03 -0.74
N ARG A 202 8.91 -25.74 -0.63
CA ARG A 202 9.88 -25.12 -1.56
C ARG A 202 11.24 -25.83 -1.40
N PRO A 203 12.11 -25.92 -2.42
CA PRO A 203 13.48 -26.40 -2.24
C PRO A 203 14.28 -25.63 -1.16
N THR A 204 13.84 -24.41 -0.81
CA THR A 204 14.38 -23.59 0.29
C THR A 204 13.76 -23.90 1.66
N GLU A 205 12.59 -24.53 1.68
CA GLU A 205 11.88 -25.01 2.87
C GLU A 205 12.11 -26.51 3.08
N GLU A 206 12.71 -27.20 2.11
CA GLU A 206 13.12 -28.60 2.24
C GLU A 206 14.15 -28.68 3.36
N PRO A 207 13.99 -29.62 4.31
CA PRO A 207 14.95 -29.73 5.39
C PRO A 207 16.29 -30.23 4.83
N LEU A 208 17.23 -29.31 4.67
CA LEU A 208 18.60 -29.56 4.22
C LEU A 208 19.44 -30.05 5.39
N GLY A 209 19.16 -31.26 5.87
CA GLY A 209 19.83 -31.84 7.02
C GLY A 209 19.90 -33.37 6.92
N PRO A 210 21.04 -34.01 7.22
CA PRO A 210 21.16 -35.47 7.32
C PRO A 210 20.23 -36.11 8.37
N THR A 211 19.60 -35.30 9.23
CA THR A 211 18.74 -35.73 10.34
C THR A 211 17.24 -35.62 10.07
N ASP A 212 16.84 -34.92 9.00
CA ASP A 212 15.45 -34.45 8.85
C ASP A 212 14.67 -35.19 7.76
N SER A 213 15.34 -36.04 6.99
CA SER A 213 14.74 -36.94 6.00
C SER A 213 15.15 -38.38 6.30
N PRO A 214 14.28 -39.21 6.94
CA PRO A 214 14.59 -40.61 7.15
C PRO A 214 14.62 -41.32 5.79
N ASN A 215 15.83 -41.61 5.30
CA ASN A 215 16.02 -42.29 4.01
C ASN A 215 15.66 -43.79 4.08
N LEU A 216 15.37 -44.29 5.29
CA LEU A 216 15.01 -45.68 5.57
C LEU A 216 13.77 -45.72 6.47
N LYS A 217 12.87 -46.69 6.23
CA LYS A 217 11.59 -46.88 6.95
C LYS A 217 11.67 -46.99 8.49
N THR A 218 12.87 -47.10 9.06
CA THR A 218 13.13 -47.32 10.49
C THR A 218 13.80 -46.15 11.20
N GLU A 219 14.10 -45.03 10.54
CA GLU A 219 14.66 -43.85 11.21
C GLU A 219 13.54 -42.99 11.81
N THR A 220 13.68 -42.63 13.08
CA THR A 220 12.72 -41.80 13.82
C THR A 220 13.28 -40.38 13.92
N VAL A 221 12.55 -39.40 13.39
CA VAL A 221 12.94 -37.98 13.43
C VAL A 221 12.83 -37.48 14.87
N ALA A 222 13.95 -37.07 15.46
CA ALA A 222 13.97 -36.41 16.76
C ALA A 222 13.85 -34.89 16.55
N GLY A 223 12.67 -34.31 16.77
CA GLY A 223 12.58 -32.84 16.82
C GLY A 223 11.22 -32.17 16.67
N SER A 224 10.12 -32.65 17.28
CA SER A 224 8.96 -31.79 17.51
C SER A 224 9.16 -30.99 18.81
N VAL A 225 9.79 -29.82 18.73
CA VAL A 225 9.71 -28.85 19.83
C VAL A 225 8.34 -28.16 19.73
N THR A 226 7.35 -28.75 20.39
CA THR A 226 6.15 -28.05 20.86
C THR A 226 6.59 -26.90 21.77
N ASN A 227 6.26 -25.66 21.41
CA ASN A 227 6.14 -24.59 22.40
C ASN A 227 4.78 -23.91 22.24
N ARG A 228 4.11 -23.81 23.40
CA ARG A 228 2.86 -23.11 23.67
C ARG A 228 3.05 -21.61 23.57
#